data_AF-A0A2G3E964-F1
#
_entry.id   AF-A0A2G3E964-F1
#
_cell.length_a   1.000
_cell.length_b   1.000
_cell.length_c   1.000
_cell.angle_alpha   90.00
_cell.angle_beta   90.00
_cell.angle_gamma   90.00
#
_symmetry.space_group_name_H-M   'P 1'
#
loop_
_entity.id
_entity.type
_entity.pdbx_description
1 polymer ?
#
loop_
_entity_poly.entity_id
_entity_poly.type
_entity_poly.pdbx_seq_one_letter_code
_entity_poly.pdbx_strand_id
1 'polypeptide(L)'
;MRRLLIVGAGEYGHVVRELALQVGYEKVEFLDDNSSIAVGKVSEFGRFAGEFDEFIVAIGNPAVRRSCVERLAGTFKLPTIVHPMAYVSPEASVGAG
;
A
#
# COMPACT_ATOMS: atom_id res chain seq x y z
N MET A 1 6.46 -15.16 -2.91
CA MET A 1 5.17 -14.80 -2.28
C MET A 1 5.07 -13.29 -2.25
N ARG A 2 3.96 -12.69 -2.72
CA ARG A 2 3.80 -11.23 -2.79
C ARG A 2 3.25 -10.69 -1.47
N ARG A 3 3.92 -9.70 -0.89
CA ARG A 3 3.65 -9.18 0.46
C ARG A 3 3.60 -7.66 0.42
N LEU A 4 2.48 -7.08 0.88
CA LEU A 4 2.18 -5.65 0.79
C LEU A 4 1.99 -5.03 2.17
N LEU A 5 2.64 -3.89 2.40
CA LEU A 5 2.28 -2.98 3.49
C LEU A 5 1.34 -1.88 2.99
N ILE A 6 0.22 -1.70 3.66
CA ILE A 6 -0.69 -0.59 3.40
C ILE A 6 -0.51 0.47 4.48
N VAL A 7 -0.17 1.70 4.09
CA VAL A 7 -0.13 2.84 5.00
C VAL A 7 -1.52 3.46 5.08
N GLY A 8 -2.15 3.36 6.25
CA GLY A 8 -3.53 3.78 6.51
C GLY A 8 -4.48 2.59 6.64
N ALA A 9 -5.04 2.39 7.84
CA ALA A 9 -5.98 1.33 8.19
C ALA A 9 -7.43 1.86 8.31
N GLY A 10 -7.76 2.94 7.60
CA GLY A 10 -9.13 3.44 7.48
C GLY A 10 -9.93 2.68 6.41
N GLU A 11 -11.15 3.13 6.14
CA GLU A 11 -12.06 2.50 5.15
C GLU A 11 -11.39 2.30 3.78
N TYR A 12 -10.65 3.29 3.30
CA TYR A 12 -9.92 3.18 2.03
C TYR A 12 -8.82 2.11 2.08
N GLY A 13 -8.11 1.97 3.21
CA GLY A 13 -7.12 0.91 3.41
C GLY A 13 -7.72 -0.48 3.35
N HIS A 14 -8.91 -0.67 3.91
CA HIS A 14 -9.64 -1.94 3.84
C HIS A 14 -10.01 -2.30 2.40
N VAL A 15 -10.50 -1.34 1.62
CA VAL A 15 -10.78 -1.55 0.18
C VAL A 15 -9.50 -1.93 -0.57
N VAL A 16 -8.39 -1.23 -0.33
CA VAL A 16 -7.10 -1.55 -0.96
C VAL A 16 -6.61 -2.95 -0.57
N ARG A 17 -6.82 -3.37 0.69
CA ARG A 17 -6.49 -4.73 1.15
C ARG A 17 -7.31 -5.78 0.41
N GLU A 18 -8.61 -5.59 0.26
CA GLU A 18 -9.47 -6.51 -0.50
C GLU A 18 -9.02 -6.63 -1.96
N LEU A 19 -8.69 -5.50 -2.60
CA LEU A 19 -8.15 -5.49 -3.96
C LEU A 19 -6.80 -6.21 -4.05
N ALA A 20 -5.90 -5.97 -3.10
CA ALA A 20 -4.60 -6.62 -3.04
C ALA A 20 -4.73 -8.15 -2.97
N LEU A 21 -5.61 -8.65 -2.11
CA LEU A 21 -5.86 -10.10 -2.02
C LEU A 21 -6.40 -10.67 -3.35
N GLN A 22 -7.29 -9.96 -4.03
CA GLN A 22 -7.85 -10.39 -5.32
C GLN A 22 -6.83 -10.38 -6.47
N VAL A 23 -5.76 -9.56 -6.39
CA VAL A 23 -4.66 -9.57 -7.38
C VAL A 23 -3.49 -10.49 -6.99
N GLY A 24 -3.68 -11.32 -5.97
CA GLY A 24 -2.74 -12.40 -5.61
C GLY A 24 -1.65 -12.01 -4.60
N TYR A 25 -1.84 -10.97 -3.78
CA TYR A 25 -1.02 -10.80 -2.59
C TYR A 25 -1.41 -11.82 -1.53
N GLU A 26 -0.41 -12.45 -0.90
CA GLU A 26 -0.61 -13.52 0.08
C GLU A 26 -0.56 -13.00 1.52
N LYS A 27 0.18 -11.90 1.74
CA LYS A 27 0.26 -11.21 3.02
C LYS A 27 0.04 -9.72 2.82
N VAL A 28 -0.94 -9.16 3.52
CA VAL A 28 -1.29 -7.73 3.45
C VAL A 28 -1.53 -7.22 4.86
N GLU A 29 -0.66 -6.33 5.33
CA GLU A 29 -0.70 -5.77 6.68
C GLU A 29 -0.74 -4.24 6.64
N PHE A 30 -1.21 -3.63 7.73
CA PHE A 30 -1.34 -2.18 7.84
C PHE A 30 -0.26 -1.53 8.70
N LEU A 31 0.17 -0.33 8.29
CA LEU A 31 0.83 0.65 9.16
C LEU A 31 -0.13 1.82 9.40
N ASP A 32 -0.42 2.12 10.67
CA ASP A 32 -1.28 3.23 11.05
C ASP A 32 -0.99 3.65 12.50
N ASP A 33 -0.93 4.95 12.75
CA ASP A 33 -0.59 5.50 14.06
C ASP A 33 -1.76 5.45 15.05
N ASN A 34 -3.00 5.30 14.55
CA ASN A 34 -4.23 5.43 15.31
C ASN A 34 -5.14 4.19 15.26
N SER A 35 -4.65 3.07 14.72
CA SER A 35 -5.45 1.86 14.53
C SER A 35 -4.85 0.66 15.24
N SER A 36 -5.67 -0.06 16.01
CA SER A 36 -5.25 -1.27 16.74
C SER A 36 -5.09 -2.51 15.85
N ILE A 37 -5.62 -2.48 14.63
CA ILE A 37 -5.44 -3.56 13.65
C ILE A 37 -4.13 -3.44 12.86
N ALA A 38 -3.42 -2.30 12.99
CA ALA A 38 -2.13 -2.11 12.35
C ALA A 38 -1.05 -2.90 13.07
N VAL A 39 -0.12 -3.48 12.31
CA VAL A 39 1.02 -4.24 12.86
C VAL A 39 2.12 -3.33 13.42
N GLY A 40 2.02 -2.02 13.17
CA GLY A 40 2.92 -1.01 13.70
C GLY A 40 2.55 0.39 13.22
N LYS A 41 3.28 1.39 13.74
CA LYS A 41 3.15 2.78 13.33
C LYS A 41 3.81 3.03 11.99
N VAL A 42 3.41 4.12 11.32
CA VAL A 42 4.04 4.53 10.04
C VAL A 42 5.52 4.83 10.24
N SER A 43 5.91 5.31 11.43
CA SER A 43 7.31 5.58 11.75
C SER A 43 8.18 4.35 11.91
N GLU A 44 7.57 3.18 12.10
CA GLU A 44 8.23 1.90 12.37
C GLU A 44 8.46 1.07 11.10
N PHE A 45 8.15 1.62 9.93
CA PHE A 45 8.20 0.92 8.64
C PHE A 45 9.51 0.16 8.40
N GLY A 46 10.65 0.69 8.84
CA GLY A 46 11.96 0.04 8.67
C GLY A 46 12.07 -1.34 9.33
N ARG A 47 11.27 -1.64 10.36
CA ARG A 47 11.23 -2.97 11.01
C ARG A 47 10.70 -4.07 10.09
N PHE A 48 10.00 -3.69 9.03
CA PHE A 48 9.36 -4.60 8.09
C PHE A 48 10.18 -4.79 6.79
N ALA A 49 11.34 -4.15 6.68
CA ALA A 49 12.25 -4.35 5.55
C ALA A 49 12.71 -5.81 5.47
N GLY A 50 12.63 -6.42 4.28
CA GLY A 50 12.95 -7.83 4.04
C GLY A 50 11.79 -8.79 4.31
N GLU A 51 10.86 -8.43 5.19
CA GLU A 51 9.58 -9.14 5.35
C GLU A 51 8.54 -8.68 4.32
N PHE A 52 8.60 -7.42 3.90
CA PHE A 52 7.74 -6.87 2.86
C PHE A 52 8.61 -6.22 1.78
N ASP A 53 8.16 -6.37 0.54
CA ASP A 53 8.87 -5.91 -0.64
C ASP A 53 8.16 -4.72 -1.30
N GLU A 54 6.84 -4.60 -1.06
CA GLU A 54 5.95 -3.62 -1.68
C GLU A 54 5.14 -2.87 -0.62
N PHE A 55 4.82 -1.61 -0.91
CA PHE A 55 3.95 -0.78 -0.07
C PHE A 55 2.97 0.05 -0.90
N ILE A 56 1.83 0.42 -0.33
CA ILE A 56 0.92 1.40 -0.94
C ILE A 56 0.32 2.31 0.13
N VAL A 57 -0.02 3.55 -0.23
CA VAL A 57 -0.52 4.54 0.73
C VAL A 57 -2.01 4.80 0.53
N ALA A 58 -2.83 4.27 1.42
CA ALA A 58 -4.28 4.40 1.43
C ALA A 58 -4.75 5.55 2.32
N ILE A 59 -4.15 6.75 2.14
CA ILE A 59 -4.50 7.96 2.88
C ILE A 59 -5.16 8.97 1.93
N GLY A 60 -6.35 9.46 2.29
CA GLY A 60 -7.13 10.40 1.48
C GLY A 60 -6.44 11.76 1.30
N ASN A 61 -5.76 12.27 2.34
CA ASN A 61 -5.03 13.54 2.29
C ASN A 61 -3.84 13.45 1.32
N PRO A 62 -3.80 14.22 0.21
CA PRO A 62 -2.75 14.12 -0.80
C PRO A 62 -1.35 14.52 -0.30
N ALA A 63 -1.24 15.49 0.62
CA ALA A 63 0.04 15.94 1.14
C ALA A 63 0.67 14.87 2.05
N VAL A 64 -0.15 14.29 2.93
CA VAL A 64 0.28 13.15 3.77
C VAL A 64 0.62 11.95 2.88
N ARG A 65 -0.22 11.64 1.90
CA ARG A 65 0.02 10.53 0.96
C ARG A 65 1.36 10.66 0.26
N ARG A 66 1.66 11.84 -0.31
CA ARG A 66 2.95 12.12 -0.96
C ARG A 66 4.13 11.97 0.00
N SER A 67 4.04 12.56 1.19
CA SER A 67 5.11 12.47 2.19
C SER A 67 5.40 11.02 2.59
N CYS A 68 4.37 10.19 2.76
CA CYS A 68 4.55 8.76 3.03
C CYS A 68 5.22 8.04 1.85
N VAL A 69 4.80 8.30 0.61
CA VAL A 69 5.43 7.73 -0.57
C VAL A 69 6.91 8.07 -0.65
N GLU A 70 7.26 9.35 -0.53
CA GLU A 70 8.67 9.81 -0.56
C GLU A 70 9.51 9.15 0.54
N ARG A 71 8.93 8.98 1.74
CA ARG A 71 9.61 8.36 2.88
C ARG A 71 9.86 6.87 2.71
N LEU A 72 8.91 6.13 2.11
CA LEU A 72 8.97 4.67 2.03
C LEU A 72 9.59 4.15 0.73
N ALA A 73 9.61 4.94 -0.34
CA ALA A 73 10.10 4.54 -1.67
C ALA A 73 11.59 4.11 -1.70
N GLY A 74 12.38 4.52 -0.71
CA GLY A 74 13.78 4.07 -0.58
C GLY A 74 13.94 2.68 0.06
N THR A 75 12.88 2.14 0.67
CA THR A 75 12.90 0.85 1.39
C THR A 75 12.04 -0.21 0.72
N PHE A 76 10.91 0.19 0.15
CA PHE A 76 9.93 -0.70 -0.46
C PHE A 76 9.58 -0.22 -1.87
N LYS A 77 9.11 -1.13 -2.73
CA LYS A 77 8.62 -0.79 -4.06
C LYS A 77 7.18 -0.27 -3.97
N LEU A 78 6.86 0.79 -4.71
CA LEU A 78 5.51 1.31 -4.84
C LEU A 78 4.84 0.65 -6.06
N PRO A 79 3.93 -0.32 -5.91
CA PRO A 79 3.23 -0.93 -7.02
C PRO A 79 2.01 -0.09 -7.43
N THR A 80 1.44 -0.42 -8.57
CA THR A 80 0.08 -0.03 -8.94
C THR A 80 -0.83 -1.24 -8.74
N ILE A 81 -1.95 -1.08 -8.04
CA ILE A 81 -2.93 -2.16 -7.84
C ILE A 81 -4.13 -1.91 -8.74
N VAL A 82 -4.24 -2.70 -9.81
CA VAL A 82 -5.36 -2.66 -10.76
C VAL A 82 -6.12 -3.98 -10.67
N HIS A 83 -7.41 -3.92 -10.38
CA HIS A 83 -8.25 -5.11 -10.33
C HIS A 83 -8.36 -5.77 -11.72
N PRO A 84 -8.41 -7.11 -11.85
CA PRO A 84 -8.46 -7.76 -13.16
C PRO A 84 -9.71 -7.42 -13.99
N MET A 85 -10.80 -7.00 -13.34
CA MET A 85 -12.02 -6.53 -14.01
C MET A 85 -11.99 -5.04 -14.39
N ALA A 86 -10.95 -4.29 -14.03
CA ALA A 86 -10.82 -2.91 -14.44
C ALA A 86 -10.40 -2.85 -15.91
N TYR A 87 -11.17 -2.14 -16.74
CA TYR A 87 -10.75 -1.84 -18.10
C TYR A 87 -9.78 -0.66 -18.10
N VAL A 88 -8.55 -0.89 -18.52
CA VAL A 88 -7.53 0.14 -18.75
C VAL A 88 -7.29 0.23 -20.25
N SER A 89 -7.40 1.45 -20.81
CA SER A 89 -7.14 1.68 -22.23
C SER A 89 -5.72 1.21 -22.60
N PRO A 90 -5.52 0.52 -23.73
CA PRO A 90 -4.18 0.16 -24.21
C PRO A 90 -3.24 1.35 -24.45
N GLU A 91 -3.80 2.56 -24.64
CA GLU A 91 -3.02 3.80 -24.83
C GLU A 91 -2.77 4.57 -23.52
N ALA A 92 -3.33 4.12 -22.40
CA ALA A 92 -3.16 4.80 -21.13
C ALA A 92 -1.74 4.64 -20.57
N SER A 93 -1.22 5.70 -19.97
CA SER A 93 -0.03 5.64 -19.12
C SER A 93 -0.45 5.70 -17.65
N VAL A 94 -0.15 4.65 -16.88
CA VAL A 94 -0.47 4.56 -15.46
C VAL A 94 0.82 4.68 -14.64
N GLY A 95 0.86 5.67 -13.74
CA GLY A 95 1.97 5.86 -12.82
C GLY A 95 1.96 4.86 -11.65
N ALA A 96 3.03 4.87 -10.86
CA ALA A 96 3.12 4.10 -9.63
C ALA A 96 2.26 4.73 -8.50
N GLY A 97 1.69 3.88 -7.64
CA GLY A 97 0.91 4.28 -6.46
C GLY A 97 -0.56 4.49 -6.78
#